data_AF-A0A2D8BX35-F1
#
_entry.id   AF-A0A2D8BX35-F1
#
_cell.length_a   1.000
_cell.length_b   1.000
_cell.length_c   1.000
_cell.angle_alpha   90.00
_cell.angle_beta   90.00
_cell.angle_gamma   90.00
#
_symmetry.space_group_name_H-M   'P 1'
#
loop_
_entity.id
_entity.type
_entity.pdbx_description
1 polymer ?
#
loop_
_entity_poly.entity_id
_entity_poly.type
_entity_poly.pdbx_seq_one_letter_code
_entity_poly.pdbx_strand_id
1 'polypeptide(L)'
;MKNDAIENGDFIIRIRPTVNDEEWTGEIDISIISQGDNPLNDEGYGQLMHFCKMMCATVPLMESDENLRNIVHNYVMEVVDNDFYNDVEEDDSGVIITKEDGNVVHLSFGSSTKGNA
;
A
#
# COMPACT_ATOMS: atom_id res chain seq x y z
N MET A 1 -5.98 19.85 13.36
CA MET A 1 -5.14 18.92 12.59
C MET A 1 -3.94 18.57 13.44
N LYS A 2 -3.85 17.32 13.91
CA LYS A 2 -2.55 16.80 14.34
C LYS A 2 -1.80 16.46 13.06
N ASN A 3 -0.55 16.92 12.92
CA ASN A 3 0.36 16.26 12.00
C ASN A 3 0.48 14.83 12.54
N ASP A 4 0.07 13.83 11.77
CA ASP A 4 0.50 12.46 12.04
C ASP A 4 1.98 12.41 11.70
N ALA A 5 2.80 12.69 12.72
CA ALA A 5 4.23 12.64 12.60
C ALA A 5 4.64 11.19 12.34
N ILE A 6 5.67 11.01 11.51
CA ILE A 6 6.30 9.70 11.34
C ILE A 6 6.64 9.13 12.73
N GLU A 7 6.11 7.95 13.03
CA GLU A 7 6.33 7.24 14.27
C GLU A 7 7.42 6.16 14.11
N ASN A 8 7.94 5.70 15.24
CA ASN A 8 8.98 4.67 15.28
C ASN A 8 8.51 3.33 14.68
N GLY A 9 7.20 3.07 14.74
CA GLY A 9 6.56 1.89 14.16
C GLY A 9 6.50 1.91 12.63
N ASP A 10 6.68 3.07 12.00
CA ASP A 10 6.37 3.24 10.59
C ASP A 10 7.44 2.62 9.67
N PHE A 11 6.94 2.05 8.58
CA PHE A 11 7.73 1.63 7.43
C PHE A 11 7.35 2.52 6.25
N ILE A 12 8.31 3.31 5.77
CA ILE A 12 8.07 4.30 4.72
C ILE A 12 8.57 3.73 3.41
N ILE A 13 7.66 3.59 2.43
CA ILE A 13 8.05 3.40 1.02
C ILE A 13 8.25 4.78 0.41
N ARG A 14 9.50 5.15 0.19
CA ARG A 14 9.87 6.39 -0.48
C ARG A 14 9.99 6.13 -1.98
N ILE A 15 9.21 6.87 -2.77
CA ILE A 15 9.33 6.92 -4.22
C ILE A 15 10.00 8.24 -4.60
N ARG A 16 11.09 8.16 -5.37
CA ARG A 16 11.78 9.32 -5.93
C ARG A 16 11.70 9.25 -7.45
N PRO A 17 10.94 10.14 -8.12
CA PRO A 17 10.89 10.16 -9.57
C PRO A 17 12.18 10.73 -10.16
N THR A 18 12.59 10.20 -11.31
CA THR A 18 13.55 10.89 -12.18
C THR A 18 12.80 11.94 -12.98
N VAL A 19 13.24 13.19 -12.90
CA VAL A 19 12.60 14.32 -13.59
C VAL A 19 13.59 14.93 -14.57
N ASN A 20 13.14 15.19 -15.79
CA ASN A 20 13.87 15.91 -16.81
C ASN A 20 13.00 17.07 -17.33
N ASP A 21 13.52 18.29 -17.31
CA ASP A 21 12.78 19.50 -17.74
C ASP A 21 11.35 19.59 -17.16
N GLU A 22 11.21 19.33 -15.85
CA GLU A 22 9.93 19.30 -15.10
C GLU A 22 8.98 18.14 -15.45
N GLU A 23 9.33 17.28 -16.41
CA GLU A 23 8.58 16.08 -16.76
C GLU A 23 9.14 14.84 -16.06
N TRP A 24 8.23 14.03 -15.50
CA TRP A 24 8.61 12.70 -15.00
C TRP A 24 8.99 11.79 -16.17
N THR A 25 10.15 11.17 -16.10
CA THR A 25 10.67 10.34 -17.19
C THR A 25 10.08 8.93 -17.24
N GLY A 26 9.22 8.57 -16.27
CA GLY A 26 8.74 7.21 -16.05
C GLY A 26 9.65 6.37 -15.13
N GLU A 27 10.88 6.82 -14.89
CA GLU A 27 11.81 6.13 -13.97
C GLU A 27 11.58 6.55 -12.52
N ILE A 28 11.74 5.59 -11.60
CA ILE A 28 11.63 5.81 -10.15
C ILE A 28 12.72 5.07 -9.38
N ASP A 29 13.18 5.66 -8.28
CA ASP A 29 13.95 5.02 -7.22
C ASP A 29 13.03 4.75 -6.02
N ILE A 30 12.93 3.48 -5.62
CA ILE A 30 12.09 3.02 -4.52
C ILE A 30 12.98 2.58 -3.36
N SER A 31 12.72 3.12 -2.17
CA SER A 31 13.44 2.75 -0.96
C SER A 31 12.47 2.45 0.19
N ILE A 32 12.74 1.41 0.97
CA ILE A 32 12.04 1.14 2.23
C ILE A 32 12.88 1.71 3.37
N ILE A 33 12.28 2.54 4.21
CA ILE A 33 12.93 3.18 5.36
C ILE A 33 12.17 2.77 6.62
N SER A 34 12.88 2.20 7.59
CA SER A 34 12.37 1.90 8.94
C SER A 34 13.21 2.65 9.97
N GLN A 35 12.59 2.96 11.12
CA GLN A 35 13.26 3.64 12.22
C GLN A 35 14.13 2.66 13.03
N GLY A 36 15.22 3.16 13.61
CA GLY A 36 16.16 2.35 14.38
C GLY A 36 15.61 1.87 15.74
N ASP A 37 14.59 2.54 16.28
CA ASP A 37 13.91 2.19 17.53
C ASP A 37 12.50 1.62 17.29
N ASN A 38 12.33 0.92 16.17
CA ASN A 38 11.07 0.25 15.83
C ASN A 38 10.62 -0.69 16.98
N PRO A 39 9.35 -0.61 17.42
CA PRO A 39 8.88 -1.34 18.60
C PRO A 39 8.62 -2.84 18.34
N LEU A 40 8.69 -3.30 17.09
CA LEU A 40 8.42 -4.70 16.75
C LEU A 40 9.58 -5.60 17.18
N ASN A 41 9.25 -6.85 17.50
CA ASN A 41 10.24 -7.90 17.67
C ASN A 41 10.80 -8.34 16.30
N ASP A 42 11.91 -9.10 16.30
CA ASP A 42 12.60 -9.52 15.08
C ASP A 42 11.69 -10.24 14.07
N GLU A 43 10.78 -11.09 14.55
CA GLU A 43 9.85 -11.83 13.71
C GLU A 43 8.83 -10.90 13.03
N GLY A 44 8.15 -10.06 13.82
CA GLY A 44 7.17 -9.09 13.31
C GLY A 44 7.82 -8.06 12.39
N TYR A 45 9.01 -7.58 12.73
CA TYR A 45 9.80 -6.70 11.88
C TYR A 45 10.14 -7.39 10.55
N GLY A 46 10.60 -8.65 10.59
CA GLY A 46 10.93 -9.43 9.41
C GLY A 46 9.73 -9.65 8.49
N GLN A 47 8.57 -9.99 9.06
CA GLN A 47 7.32 -10.19 8.32
C GLN A 47 6.83 -8.90 7.66
N LEU A 48 6.81 -7.78 8.40
CA LEU A 48 6.36 -6.50 7.85
C LEU A 48 7.34 -5.94 6.82
N MET A 49 8.66 -6.08 7.05
CA MET A 49 9.68 -5.76 6.06
C MET A 49 9.54 -6.60 4.79
N HIS A 50 9.21 -7.89 4.91
CA HIS A 50 8.93 -8.74 3.75
C HIS A 50 7.70 -8.27 2.98
N PHE A 51 6.64 -7.89 3.69
CA PHE A 51 5.44 -7.29 3.09
C PHE A 51 5.78 -6.01 2.31
N CYS A 52 6.57 -5.09 2.88
CA CYS A 52 7.04 -3.90 2.16
C CYS A 52 7.84 -4.24 0.91
N LYS A 53 8.69 -5.28 0.96
CA LYS A 53 9.43 -5.76 -0.22
C LYS A 53 8.50 -6.34 -1.28
N MET A 54 7.44 -7.06 -0.90
CA MET A 54 6.44 -7.54 -1.86
C MET A 54 5.74 -6.37 -2.56
N MET A 55 5.35 -5.33 -1.81
CA MET A 55 4.79 -4.10 -2.40
C MET A 55 5.76 -3.46 -3.40
N CYS A 56 7.05 -3.35 -3.07
CA CYS A 56 8.04 -2.80 -4.01
C CYS A 56 8.28 -3.71 -5.23
N ALA A 57 8.18 -5.02 -5.05
CA ALA A 57 8.38 -6.00 -6.13
C ALA A 57 7.25 -5.99 -7.16
N THR A 58 6.07 -5.45 -6.85
CA THR A 58 4.98 -5.35 -7.84
C THR A 58 5.37 -4.44 -9.00
N VAL A 59 6.22 -3.43 -8.79
CA VAL A 59 6.65 -2.49 -9.85
C VAL A 59 7.36 -3.20 -10.99
N PRO A 60 8.49 -3.91 -10.80
CA PRO A 60 9.14 -4.63 -11.89
C PRO A 60 8.28 -5.78 -12.42
N LEU A 61 7.41 -6.37 -11.59
CA LEU A 61 6.47 -7.39 -12.08
C LEU A 61 5.47 -6.81 -13.07
N MET A 62 4.88 -5.65 -12.77
CA MET A 62 3.98 -4.93 -13.69
C MET A 62 4.69 -4.41 -14.94
N GLU A 63 5.98 -4.12 -14.88
CA GLU A 63 6.77 -3.81 -16.08
C GLU A 63 6.93 -5.03 -17.00
N SER A 64 7.12 -6.21 -16.41
CA SER A 64 7.35 -7.46 -17.14
C SER A 64 6.08 -8.19 -17.59
N ASP A 65 4.96 -7.98 -16.89
CA ASP A 65 3.67 -8.66 -17.11
C ASP A 65 2.56 -7.64 -17.34
N GLU A 66 2.18 -7.48 -18.61
CA GLU A 66 1.11 -6.57 -19.02
C GLU A 66 -0.26 -6.96 -18.46
N ASN A 67 -0.55 -8.25 -18.29
CA ASN A 67 -1.83 -8.69 -17.74
C ASN A 67 -1.93 -8.28 -16.26
N LEU A 68 -0.86 -8.50 -15.49
CA LEU A 68 -0.80 -8.02 -14.11
C LEU A 68 -0.97 -6.50 -14.03
N ARG A 69 -0.27 -5.75 -14.87
CA ARG A 69 -0.40 -4.29 -14.95
C ARG A 69 -1.85 -3.86 -15.23
N ASN A 70 -2.52 -4.52 -16.16
CA ASN A 70 -3.91 -4.22 -16.51
C ASN A 70 -4.86 -4.55 -15.35
N ILE A 71 -4.64 -5.65 -14.63
CA ILE A 71 -5.43 -6.00 -13.44
C ILE A 71 -5.30 -4.92 -12.37
N VAL A 72 -4.07 -4.50 -12.06
CA VAL A 72 -3.81 -3.45 -11.05
C VAL A 72 -4.39 -2.11 -11.50
N HIS A 73 -4.20 -1.74 -12.77
CA HIS A 73 -4.78 -0.51 -13.34
C HIS A 73 -6.31 -0.48 -13.22
N ASN A 74 -6.98 -1.58 -13.61
CA ASN A 74 -8.43 -1.67 -13.52
C ASN A 74 -8.90 -1.60 -12.07
N TYR A 75 -8.23 -2.29 -11.14
CA TYR A 75 -8.56 -2.20 -9.71
C TYR A 75 -8.45 -0.76 -9.18
N VAL A 76 -7.39 -0.03 -9.56
CA VAL A 76 -7.25 1.39 -9.19
C VAL A 76 -8.39 2.22 -9.77
N MET A 77 -8.68 2.08 -11.07
CA MET A 77 -9.74 2.86 -11.72
C MET A 77 -11.14 2.53 -11.19
N GLU A 78 -11.42 1.27 -10.88
CA GLU A 78 -12.77 0.78 -10.55
C GLU A 78 -13.09 0.83 -9.06
N VAL A 79 -12.08 0.65 -8.20
CA VAL A 79 -12.26 0.57 -6.75
C VAL A 79 -11.68 1.84 -6.12
N VAL A 80 -10.37 2.08 -6.28
CA VAL A 80 -9.70 3.17 -5.56
C VAL A 80 -10.20 4.55 -6.00
N ASP A 81 -10.21 4.81 -7.31
CA ASP A 81 -10.58 6.12 -7.86
C ASP A 81 -12.10 6.31 -7.99
N ASN A 82 -12.87 5.21 -8.10
CA ASN A 82 -14.32 5.23 -8.28
C ASN A 82 -15.11 5.13 -6.95
N ASP A 83 -14.53 4.58 -5.87
CA ASP A 83 -15.13 4.61 -4.51
C ASP A 83 -15.12 6.01 -3.89
N PHE A 84 -14.52 7.01 -4.55
CA PHE A 84 -14.72 8.42 -4.19
C PHE A 84 -16.17 8.91 -4.38
N TYR A 85 -17.04 8.13 -5.05
CA TYR A 85 -18.42 8.54 -5.37
C TYR A 85 -19.55 7.57 -4.97
N ASN A 86 -19.29 6.35 -4.50
CA ASN A 86 -20.38 5.44 -4.13
C ASN A 86 -20.18 4.82 -2.75
N ASP A 87 -21.17 5.03 -1.88
CA ASP A 87 -21.34 4.31 -0.63
C ASP A 87 -21.11 2.80 -0.84
N VAL A 88 -20.24 2.25 -0.01
CA VAL A 88 -19.81 0.85 0.06
C VAL A 88 -21.04 -0.08 0.08
N GLU A 89 -21.23 -0.88 -0.98
CA GLU A 89 -21.92 -2.17 -0.85
C GLU A 89 -20.86 -3.22 -0.46
N GLU A 90 -21.10 -3.87 0.68
CA GLU A 90 -20.26 -4.89 1.29
C GLU A 90 -19.98 -6.05 0.32
N ASP A 91 -18.77 -6.16 -0.22
CA ASP A 91 -18.29 -7.41 -0.83
C ASP A 91 -17.44 -8.20 0.18
N ASP A 92 -17.71 -9.50 0.23
CA ASP A 92 -17.36 -10.48 1.27
C ASP A 92 -15.86 -10.88 1.26
N SER A 93 -15.00 -10.01 0.71
CA SER A 93 -13.55 -10.10 0.83
C SER A 93 -13.14 -9.29 2.08
N GLY A 94 -12.72 -9.96 3.15
CA GLY A 94 -12.53 -9.39 4.50
C GLY A 94 -11.50 -8.26 4.68
N VAL A 95 -11.23 -7.46 3.65
CA VAL A 95 -10.50 -6.19 3.70
C VAL A 95 -11.53 -5.07 3.78
N ILE A 96 -11.67 -4.49 4.96
CA ILE A 96 -12.53 -3.31 5.15
C ILE A 96 -11.66 -2.08 4.89
N ILE A 97 -11.87 -1.41 3.76
CA ILE A 97 -11.31 -0.09 3.48
C ILE A 97 -12.15 0.91 4.27
N THR A 98 -11.63 1.37 5.41
CA THR A 98 -12.40 2.22 6.33
C THR A 98 -11.97 3.68 6.17
N LYS A 99 -12.63 4.37 5.22
CA LYS A 99 -12.68 5.83 5.05
C LYS A 99 -11.32 6.56 4.91
N GLU A 100 -11.14 7.25 3.79
CA GLU A 100 -9.96 8.08 3.51
C GLU A 100 -10.12 9.53 4.00
N ASP A 101 -9.07 10.09 4.59
CA ASP A 101 -8.83 11.53 4.63
C ASP A 101 -7.59 11.83 3.75
N GLY A 102 -7.81 12.09 2.46
CA GLY A 102 -6.74 12.31 1.48
C GLY A 102 -6.06 11.02 1.00
N ASN A 103 -4.74 11.05 0.75
CA ASN A 103 -3.96 9.94 0.19
C ASN A 103 -3.67 8.79 1.20
N VAL A 104 -4.50 8.63 2.23
CA VAL A 104 -4.27 7.67 3.33
C VAL A 104 -5.29 6.54 3.22
N VAL A 105 -4.84 5.37 2.78
CA VAL A 105 -5.64 4.15 2.74
C VAL A 105 -5.55 3.45 4.10
N HIS A 106 -6.66 3.42 4.84
CA HIS A 106 -6.76 2.63 6.06
C HIS A 106 -7.18 1.19 5.72
N LEU A 107 -6.19 0.28 5.69
CA LEU A 107 -6.42 -1.15 5.52
C LEU A 107 -6.63 -1.81 6.88
N SER A 108 -7.83 -2.34 7.11
CA SER A 108 -8.11 -3.21 8.26
C SER A 108 -8.35 -4.64 7.78
N PHE A 109 -7.46 -5.57 8.17
CA PHE A 109 -7.63 -6.99 7.93
C PHE A 109 -8.43 -7.59 9.09
N GLY A 110 -9.74 -7.78 8.88
CA GLY A 110 -10.58 -8.49 9.84
C GLY A 110 -10.27 -9.98 9.82
N SER A 111 -9.75 -10.55 10.92
CA SER A 111 -9.61 -12.00 11.05
C SER A 111 -10.97 -12.63 11.34
N SER A 112 -11.82 -12.81 10.33
CA SER A 112 -12.95 -13.74 10.44
C SER A 112 -12.43 -15.17 10.32
N THR A 113 -11.78 -15.68 11.37
CA THR A 113 -11.66 -17.12 11.51
C THR A 113 -13.06 -17.64 11.80
N LYS A 114 -13.72 -18.25 10.81
CA LYS A 114 -14.85 -19.16 11.04
C LYS A 114 -14.32 -20.35 11.85
N GLY A 115 -14.21 -20.17 13.16
CA GLY A 115 -13.98 -21.26 14.09
C GLY A 115 -15.23 -22.11 14.15
N ASN A 116 -15.19 -23.30 13.58
CA ASN A 116 -16.06 -24.39 14.03
C ASN A 116 -15.43 -24.93 15.32
N ALA A 117 -16.03 -24.54 16.46
CA ALA A 117 -15.85 -25.21 17.75
C ALA A 117 -17.01 -26.19 17.97
#